data_AF-A0A529FXM3-F1
#
_entry.id   AF-A0A529FXM3-F1
#
_cell.length_a   1.000
_cell.length_b   1.000
_cell.length_c   1.000
_cell.angle_alpha   90.00
_cell.angle_beta   90.00
_cell.angle_gamma   90.00
#
_symmetry.space_group_name_H-M   'P 1'
#
loop_
_entity.id
_entity.type
_entity.pdbx_description
1 polymer ?
#
loop_
_entity_poly.entity_id
_entity_poly.type
_entity_poly.pdbx_seq_one_letter_code
_entity_poly.pdbx_strand_id
1 'polypeptide(L)' 'MDQNIAGIILAGGQSRRMGGGDKTLLVLGGRSLLDHVVARLVPQVGPL' A
#
# COMPACT_ATOMS: atom_id res chain seq x y z
N MET A 1 8.79 -25.20 -2.65
CA MET A 1 7.48 -24.97 -3.29
C MET A 1 7.44 -23.48 -3.59
N ASP A 2 7.64 -23.11 -4.85
CA ASP A 2 7.54 -21.70 -5.25
C ASP A 2 6.07 -21.33 -5.20
N GLN A 3 5.64 -20.75 -4.09
CA GLN A 3 4.26 -20.30 -3.94
C GLN A 3 4.14 -18.97 -4.66
N ASN A 4 3.50 -18.98 -5.83
CA ASN A 4 3.16 -17.76 -6.55
C ASN A 4 2.01 -17.05 -5.81
N ILE A 5 2.37 -16.24 -4.80
CA ILE A 5 1.42 -15.52 -3.95
C ILE A 5 1.12 -14.17 -4.58
N ALA A 6 -0.13 -13.93 -4.97
CA ALA A 6 -0.58 -12.63 -5.43
C ALA A 6 -0.65 -11.62 -4.26
N GLY A 7 -0.12 -10.42 -4.49
CA GLY A 7 -0.25 -9.29 -3.57
C GLY A 7 -1.41 -8.37 -3.92
N ILE A 8 -2.23 -7.98 -2.95
CA ILE A 8 -3.33 -7.02 -3.13
C ILE A 8 -3.28 -5.97 -2.03
N ILE A 9 -3.23 -4.69 -2.41
CA ILE A 9 -3.36 -3.55 -1.49
C ILE A 9 -4.77 -2.97 -1.65
N LEU A 10 -5.58 -3.05 -0.59
CA LEU A 10 -6.90 -2.42 -0.57
C LEU A 10 -6.78 -0.94 -0.22
N ALA A 11 -6.58 -0.11 -1.24
CA ALA A 11 -6.41 1.34 -1.16
C ALA A 11 -7.74 2.13 -1.27
N GLY A 12 -8.89 1.45 -1.23
CA GLY A 12 -10.20 2.07 -1.38
C GLY A 12 -10.75 2.67 -0.09
N GLY A 13 -11.24 3.91 -0.14
CA GLY A 13 -11.91 4.57 0.97
C GLY A 13 -12.02 6.08 0.76
N GLN A 14 -12.91 6.74 1.51
CA GLN A 14 -13.14 8.18 1.35
C GLN A 14 -12.31 9.08 2.26
N SER A 15 -11.49 8.50 3.15
CA SER A 15 -10.58 9.25 4.04
C SER A 15 -11.24 10.39 4.84
N ARG A 16 -12.56 10.31 5.13
CA ARG A 16 -13.36 11.43 5.68
C ARG A 16 -12.78 12.03 6.97
N ARG A 17 -12.26 11.17 7.86
CA ARG A 17 -11.64 11.59 9.13
C ARG A 17 -10.27 12.25 8.96
N MET A 18 -9.66 12.15 7.78
CA MET A 18 -8.36 12.72 7.43
C MET A 18 -8.51 13.93 6.48
N GLY A 19 -9.70 14.54 6.40
CA GLY A 19 -9.98 15.67 5.52
C GLY A 19 -10.44 15.29 4.10
N GLY A 20 -10.69 14.00 3.84
CA GLY A 20 -11.03 13.49 2.52
C GLY A 20 -9.81 13.18 1.66
N GLY A 21 -10.02 12.92 0.36
CA GLY A 21 -8.96 12.64 -0.60
C GLY A 21 -8.32 11.26 -0.47
N ASP A 22 -7.19 11.08 -1.15
CA ASP A 22 -6.47 9.82 -1.18
C ASP A 22 -5.48 9.70 -0.02
N LYS A 23 -5.86 8.93 1.00
CA LYS A 23 -4.99 8.67 2.16
C LYS A 23 -3.67 8.04 1.73
N THR A 24 -3.66 7.21 0.69
CA THR A 24 -2.46 6.47 0.30
C THR A 24 -1.33 7.38 -0.18
N LEU A 25 -1.66 8.59 -0.62
CA LEU A 25 -0.73 9.63 -1.06
C LEU A 25 -0.24 10.54 0.08
N LEU A 26 -0.79 10.43 1.29
CA LEU A 26 -0.32 11.23 2.42
C LEU A 26 1.13 10.87 2.76
N VAL A 27 1.93 11.89 3.07
CA VAL A 27 3.35 11.73 3.39
C VAL A 27 3.54 11.34 4.85
N LEU A 28 4.30 10.28 5.10
CA LEU A 28 4.78 9.85 6.40
C LEU A 28 6.30 9.68 6.31
N GLY A 29 7.08 10.43 7.08
CA GLY A 29 8.54 10.29 7.08
C GLY A 29 9.18 10.44 5.70
N GLY A 30 8.71 11.41 4.90
CA GLY A 30 9.27 11.73 3.58
C GLY A 30 8.86 10.82 2.42
N ARG A 31 7.99 9.82 2.65
CA ARG A 31 7.44 8.93 1.61
C ARG A 31 5.93 8.83 1.72
N SER A 32 5.23 8.48 0.64
CA SER A 32 3.79 8.26 0.71
C SER A 32 3.46 7.05 1.59
N LEU A 33 2.26 7.01 2.19
CA LEU A 33 1.79 5.83 2.92
C LEU A 33 1.80 4.58 2.02
N LEU A 34 1.48 4.73 0.73
CA LEU A 34 1.53 3.63 -0.23
C LEU A 34 2.95 3.08 -0.38
N ASP A 35 3.97 3.93 -0.49
CA ASP A 35 5.36 3.49 -0.65
C ASP A 35 5.83 2.65 0.54
N HIS A 36 5.43 3.01 1.76
CA HIS A 36 5.76 2.20 2.94
C HIS A 36 5.11 0.82 2.89
N VAL A 37 3.85 0.73 2.45
CA VAL A 37 3.13 -0.54 2.32
C VAL A 37 3.76 -1.40 1.23
N VAL A 38 4.03 -0.82 0.05
CA VAL A 38 4.67 -1.52 -1.07
C VAL A 38 6.04 -2.05 -0.65
N ALA A 39 6.89 -1.21 -0.04
CA ALA A 39 8.22 -1.63 0.41
C ALA A 39 8.16 -2.79 1.42
N ARG A 40 7.11 -2.87 2.24
CA ARG A 40 6.92 -3.97 3.18
C ARG A 40 6.35 -5.23 2.52
N LEU A 41 5.48 -5.07 1.52
CA LEU A 41 4.74 -6.17 0.88
C LEU A 41 5.58 -6.90 -0.18
N VAL A 42 6.42 -6.19 -0.94
CA VAL A 42 7.24 -6.73 -2.05
C VAL A 42 7.97 -8.05 -1.71
N PRO A 43 8.72 -8.18 -0.59
CA PRO A 43 9.46 -9.42 -0.31
C PRO A 43 8.57 -10.63 0.05
N GLN A 44 7.24 -10.46 0.12
CA GLN A 44 6.29 -11.49 0.57
C GLN A 44 5.43 -12.05 -0.57
N VAL A 45 5.53 -11.50 -1.78
CA VAL A 45 4.65 -11.80 -2.91
C VAL A 45 5.45 -12.25 -4.13
N GLY A 46 4.81 -13.04 -5.00
CA GLY A 46 5.40 -13.50 -6.25
C GLY A 46 5.36 -12.43 -7.36
N PRO A 47 6.08 -12.66 -8.47
CA PRO A 47 5.95 -11.84 -9.67
C PRO A 47 4.55 -11.99 -10.30
N LEU A 48 4.07 -10.94 -10.98
CA LEU A 48 2.85 -10.97 -11.80
C LEU A 48 3.14 -11.49 -13.22
#